data_AF-A0A2V8JL56-F1
#
_entry.id   AF-A0A2V8JL56-F1
#
_cell.length_a   1.000
_cell.length_b   1.000
_cell.length_c   1.000
_cell.angle_alpha   90.00
_cell.angle_beta   90.00
_cell.angle_gamma   90.00
#
_symmetry.space_group_name_H-M   'P 1'
#
loop_
_entity.id
_entity.type
_entity.pdbx_description
1 polymer ?
#
loop_
_entity_poly.entity_id
_entity_poly.type
_entity_poly.pdbx_seq_one_letter_code
_entity_poly.pdbx_strand_id
1 'polypeptide(L)'
;MRTASRAEHDLQCLATFVHGALAALHALGVGYNFRRRNWFDVAAHSAAMAYDVWATAKHLDAWGRTAAHSRVVAMKEIPSP
;
A
#
# COMPACT_ATOMS: atom_id res chain seq x y z
N MET A 1 12.22 -19.63 -8.41
CA MET A 1 10.98 -18.86 -8.72
C MET A 1 10.06 -18.67 -7.51
N ARG A 2 9.78 -19.70 -6.70
CA ARG A 2 8.87 -19.62 -5.53
C ARG A 2 9.29 -18.61 -4.43
N THR A 3 10.60 -18.41 -4.25
CA THR A 3 11.16 -17.42 -3.30
C THR A 3 11.01 -15.99 -3.78
N ALA A 4 11.19 -15.74 -5.09
CA ALA A 4 11.01 -14.43 -5.70
C ALA A 4 9.54 -13.96 -5.63
N SER A 5 8.58 -14.86 -5.85
CA SER A 5 7.15 -14.52 -5.74
C SER A 5 6.70 -14.24 -4.30
N ARG A 6 7.30 -14.91 -3.32
CA ARG A 6 7.04 -14.64 -1.90
C ARG A 6 7.64 -13.32 -1.45
N ALA A 7 8.88 -13.05 -1.84
CA ALA A 7 9.54 -11.77 -1.56
C ALA A 7 8.75 -10.60 -2.15
N GLU A 8 8.27 -10.72 -3.39
CA GLU A 8 7.41 -9.71 -4.02
C GLU A 8 6.10 -9.50 -3.23
N HIS A 9 5.41 -10.58 -2.86
CA HIS A 9 4.19 -10.49 -2.05
C HIS A 9 4.42 -9.78 -0.70
N ASP A 10 5.50 -10.13 0.00
CA ASP A 10 5.84 -9.55 1.30
C ASP A 10 6.22 -8.06 1.17
N LEU A 11 6.90 -7.68 0.07
CA LEU A 11 7.19 -6.28 -0.25
C LEU A 11 5.91 -5.47 -0.52
N GLN A 12 4.96 -6.02 -1.28
CA GLN A 12 3.68 -5.34 -1.55
C GLN A 12 2.86 -5.16 -0.26
N CYS A 13 2.87 -6.15 0.63
CA CYS A 13 2.24 -6.05 1.95
C CYS A 13 2.89 -4.94 2.80
N LEU A 14 4.23 -4.94 2.89
CA LEU A 14 4.98 -3.93 3.63
C LEU A 14 4.73 -2.52 3.07
N ALA A 15 4.78 -2.35 1.75
CA ALA A 15 4.53 -1.07 1.10
C ALA A 15 3.10 -0.57 1.35
N THR A 16 2.10 -1.45 1.32
CA THR A 16 0.71 -1.12 1.67
C THR A 16 0.62 -0.57 3.10
N PHE A 17 1.28 -1.23 4.06
CA PHE A 17 1.30 -0.77 5.45
C PHE A 17 2.00 0.58 5.60
N VAL A 18 3.19 0.74 5.03
CA VAL A 18 4.00 1.97 5.15
C VAL A 18 3.27 3.18 4.56
N HIS A 19 2.79 3.09 3.32
CA HIS A 19 2.04 4.19 2.71
C HIS A 19 0.71 4.44 3.42
N GLY A 20 0.02 3.39 3.90
CA GLY A 20 -1.20 3.58 4.70
C GLY A 20 -0.95 4.35 6.00
N ALA A 21 0.14 4.03 6.70
CA ALA A 21 0.55 4.75 7.91
C ALA A 21 0.96 6.20 7.60
N LEU A 22 1.71 6.44 6.52
CA LEU A 22 2.10 7.78 6.08
C LEU A 22 0.88 8.62 5.69
N ALA A 23 -0.10 8.06 4.98
CA ALA A 23 -1.35 8.74 4.67
C ALA A 23 -2.05 9.23 5.95
N ALA A 24 -2.14 8.39 6.98
CA ALA A 24 -2.72 8.77 8.27
C ALA A 24 -1.92 9.89 8.97
N LEU A 25 -0.58 9.81 8.96
CA LEU A 25 0.28 10.86 9.51
C LEU A 25 0.12 12.20 8.76
N HIS A 26 0.05 12.17 7.44
CA HIS A 26 -0.20 13.37 6.64
C HIS A 26 -1.61 13.92 6.89
N ALA A 27 -2.63 13.08 7.07
CA ALA A 27 -3.97 13.53 7.46
C ALA A 27 -3.97 14.27 8.81
N LEU A 28 -3.22 13.76 9.81
CA LEU A 28 -3.01 14.46 11.08
C LEU A 28 -2.30 15.81 10.86
N GLY A 29 -1.30 15.85 9.98
CA GLY A 29 -0.63 17.08 9.56
C GLY A 29 -1.57 18.10 8.91
N VAL A 30 -2.49 17.65 8.05
CA VAL A 30 -3.55 18.50 7.48
C VAL A 30 -4.41 19.09 8.59
N GLY A 31 -4.95 18.25 9.49
CA GLY A 31 -5.83 18.71 10.57
C GLY A 31 -5.14 19.69 11.53
N TYR A 32 -3.89 19.42 11.89
CA TYR A 32 -3.08 20.29 12.73
C TYR A 32 -2.84 21.66 12.07
N ASN A 33 -2.42 21.68 10.81
CA ASN A 33 -2.13 22.93 10.09
C ASN A 33 -3.37 23.72 9.70
N PHE A 34 -4.48 23.02 9.43
CA PHE A 34 -5.78 23.65 9.21
C PHE A 34 -6.20 24.45 10.44
N ARG A 35 -6.05 23.89 11.65
CA ARG A 35 -6.33 24.62 12.90
C ARG A 35 -5.42 25.83 13.12
N ARG A 36 -4.16 25.77 12.66
CA ARG A 36 -3.21 26.89 12.69
C ARG A 36 -3.38 27.90 11.55
N ARG A 37 -4.31 27.64 10.62
CA ARG A 37 -4.52 28.43 9.39
C ARG A 37 -3.27 28.53 8.51
N ASN A 38 -2.35 27.56 8.61
CA ASN A 38 -1.19 27.48 7.72
C ASN A 38 -1.58 26.74 6.44
N TRP A 39 -2.13 27.47 5.49
CA TRP A 39 -2.67 26.91 4.25
C TRP A 39 -1.62 26.30 3.32
N PHE A 40 -0.37 26.79 3.38
CA PHE A 40 0.71 26.20 2.60
C PHE A 40 1.02 24.77 3.08
N ASP A 41 1.19 24.59 4.39
CA ASP A 41 1.40 23.27 4.97
C ASP A 41 0.19 22.36 4.78
N VAL A 42 -1.03 22.89 4.87
CA VAL A 42 -2.26 22.13 4.54
C VAL A 42 -2.19 21.57 3.12
N ALA A 43 -1.80 22.39 2.13
CA ALA A 43 -1.69 21.94 0.75
C ALA A 43 -0.58 20.88 0.60
N ALA A 44 0.60 21.10 1.20
CA ALA A 44 1.71 20.17 1.15
C ALA A 44 1.36 18.80 1.78
N HIS A 45 0.77 18.81 2.98
CA HIS A 45 0.32 17.58 3.63
C HIS A 45 -0.83 16.91 2.88
N SER A 46 -1.74 17.67 2.27
CA SER A 46 -2.84 17.08 1.47
C SER A 46 -2.31 16.40 0.21
N ALA A 47 -1.34 17.01 -0.47
CA ALA A 47 -0.71 16.40 -1.65
C ALA A 47 0.04 15.11 -1.31
N ALA A 48 0.81 15.12 -0.22
CA ALA A 48 1.51 13.94 0.28
C ALA A 48 0.53 12.82 0.69
N MET A 49 -0.51 13.17 1.47
CA MET A 49 -1.58 12.23 1.84
C MET A 49 -2.24 11.61 0.61
N ALA A 50 -2.57 12.41 -0.41
CA ALA A 50 -3.21 11.91 -1.62
C ALA A 50 -2.30 10.93 -2.38
N TYR A 51 -0.99 11.21 -2.45
CA TYR A 51 -0.02 10.29 -3.03
C TYR A 51 0.06 8.98 -2.24
N ASP A 52 0.13 9.03 -0.91
CA ASP A 52 0.19 7.83 -0.08
C ASP A 52 -1.08 6.98 -0.16
N VAL A 53 -2.26 7.60 -0.24
CA VAL A 53 -3.53 6.87 -0.48
C VAL A 53 -3.49 6.18 -1.84
N TRP A 54 -3.04 6.87 -2.88
CA TRP A 54 -2.91 6.28 -4.21
C TRP A 54 -1.90 5.13 -4.23
N ALA A 55 -0.73 5.30 -3.61
CA ALA A 55 0.30 4.28 -3.51
C ALA A 55 -0.21 3.05 -2.72
N THR A 56 -0.87 3.28 -1.59
CA THR A 56 -1.52 2.22 -0.78
C THR A 56 -2.49 1.40 -1.62
N ALA A 57 -3.36 2.06 -2.39
CA ALA A 57 -4.32 1.37 -3.25
C ALA A 57 -3.62 0.53 -4.33
N LYS A 58 -2.54 1.04 -4.94
CA LYS A 58 -1.75 0.30 -5.94
C LYS A 58 -1.05 -0.91 -5.35
N HIS A 59 -0.45 -0.77 -4.18
CA HIS A 59 0.23 -1.88 -3.50
C HIS A 59 -0.76 -2.93 -2.99
N LEU A 60 -1.93 -2.52 -2.50
CA LEU A 60 -2.99 -3.45 -2.06
C LEU A 60 -3.50 -4.31 -3.23
N ASP A 61 -3.73 -3.68 -4.38
CA ASP A 61 -4.15 -4.36 -5.61
C ASP A 61 -3.05 -5.31 -6.15
N ALA A 62 -1.79 -4.88 -6.15
CA ALA A 62 -0.66 -5.73 -6.50
C ALA A 62 -0.48 -6.92 -5.54
N TRP A 63 -0.66 -6.69 -4.24
CA TRP A 63 -0.64 -7.72 -3.22
C TRP A 63 -1.75 -8.76 -3.45
N GLY A 64 -2.98 -8.32 -3.74
CA GLY A 64 -4.09 -9.21 -4.09
C GLY A 64 -3.78 -10.09 -5.32
N ARG A 65 -3.19 -9.52 -6.37
CA ARG A 65 -2.77 -10.28 -7.56
C ARG A 65 -1.70 -11.32 -7.27
N THR A 66 -0.68 -10.97 -6.49
CA THR A 66 0.41 -11.90 -6.14
C THR A 66 -0.09 -13.06 -5.27
N ALA A 67 -1.04 -12.79 -4.35
CA ALA A 67 -1.72 -13.81 -3.57
C ALA A 67 -2.55 -14.75 -4.47
N ALA A 68 -3.34 -14.20 -5.39
CA ALA A 68 -4.16 -14.99 -6.32
C ALA A 68 -3.29 -15.88 -7.23
N HIS A 69 -2.20 -15.33 -7.78
CA HIS A 69 -1.26 -16.08 -8.60
C HIS A 69 -0.62 -17.23 -7.82
N SER A 70 -0.21 -16.98 -6.57
CA SER A 70 0.38 -18.01 -5.70
C SER A 70 -0.60 -19.16 -5.43
N ARG A 71 -1.90 -18.86 -5.25
CA ARG A 71 -2.94 -19.89 -5.10
C ARG A 71 -3.12 -20.73 -6.36
N VAL A 72 -3.17 -20.09 -7.55
CA VAL A 72 -3.31 -20.80 -8.83
C VAL A 72 -2.13 -21.73 -9.08
N VAL A 73 -0.89 -21.28 -8.82
CA VAL A 73 0.30 -22.13 -8.94
C VAL A 73 0.22 -23.31 -7.98
N ALA A 74 -0.15 -23.09 -6.71
CA ALA A 74 -0.29 -24.16 -5.73
C ALA A 74 -1.33 -25.21 -6.15
N MET A 75 -2.47 -24.80 -6.72
CA MET A 75 -3.50 -25.72 -7.22
C MET A 75 -3.02 -26.59 -8.40
N LYS A 76 -2.18 -26.04 -9.29
CA LYS A 76 -1.61 -26.78 -10.42
C LYS A 76 -0.55 -27.80 -9.99
N GLU A 77 0.08 -27.61 -8.83
CA GLU A 77 1.06 -28.54 -8.28
C GLU A 77 0.43 -29.74 -7.55
N ILE A 78 -0.90 -29.74 -7.34
CA ILE A 78 -1.62 -30.88 -6.77
C ILE A 78 -1.75 -31.96 -7.86
N PRO A 79 -1.21 -33.17 -7.67
CA PRO A 79 -1.38 -34.26 -8.63
C PRO A 79 -2.86 -34.56 -8.79
N SER A 80 -3.36 -34.53 -10.04
CA SER A 80 -4.66 -35.11 -10.37
C SER A 80 -4.67 -36.60 -9.97
N PRO A 81 -5.78 -37.12 -9.40
CA PRO A 81 -5.87 -38.54 -9.06
C PRO A 81 -5.69 -39.45 -10.28
#